data_AF-A0A354PGT9-F1
#
_entry.id   AF-A0A354PGT9-F1
#
_cell.length_a   1.000
_cell.length_b   1.000
_cell.length_c   1.000
_cell.angle_alpha   90.00
_cell.angle_beta   90.00
_cell.angle_gamma   90.00
#
_symmetry.space_group_name_H-M   'P 1'
#
loop_
_entity.id
_entity.type
_entity.pdbx_description
1 polymer ?
#
loop_
_entity_poly.entity_id
_entity_poly.type
_entity_poly.pdbx_seq_one_letter_code
_entity_poly.pdbx_strand_id
1 'polypeptide(L)'
;FSQLTAVAVAFARRHGIDELLAAVHPRHARFYSRIMGFRCLSDAVPYAGVLNHPAVLIAVSINQLERVDARWQEWYSPWARFPPEALSRRAMTPKEVVHFSSYVNDFTEERAA
;
A
#
# COMPACT_ATOMS: atom_id res chain seq x y z
N PHE A 1 -5.84 2.88 -8.36
CA PHE A 1 -5.21 1.76 -7.64
C PHE A 1 -3.78 1.52 -8.12
N SER A 2 -3.55 1.03 -9.35
CA SER A 2 -2.21 0.65 -9.85
C SER A 2 -1.13 1.74 -9.76
N GLN A 3 -1.45 3.00 -10.06
CA GLN A 3 -0.49 4.11 -9.93
C GLN A 3 0.00 4.32 -8.50
N LEU A 4 -0.90 4.32 -7.50
CA LEU A 4 -0.54 4.51 -6.10
C LEU A 4 0.36 3.37 -5.63
N THR A 5 0.01 2.14 -5.99
CA THR A 5 0.78 0.96 -5.60
C THR A 5 2.13 0.90 -6.32
N ALA A 6 2.21 1.32 -7.58
CA ALA A 6 3.46 1.48 -8.31
C ALA A 6 4.40 2.50 -7.62
N VAL A 7 3.87 3.65 -7.19
CA VAL A 7 4.64 4.64 -6.42
C VAL A 7 5.13 4.04 -5.10
N ALA A 8 4.27 3.34 -4.36
CA ALA A 8 4.63 2.72 -3.09
C ALA A 8 5.77 1.68 -3.25
N VAL A 9 5.70 0.84 -4.28
CA VAL A 9 6.75 -0.16 -4.58
C VAL A 9 8.05 0.52 -5.03
N ALA A 10 7.97 1.55 -5.88
CA ALA A 10 9.15 2.28 -6.33
C ALA A 10 9.84 3.00 -5.17
N PHE A 11 9.06 3.63 -4.29
CA PHE A 11 9.56 4.21 -3.06
C PHE A 11 10.21 3.16 -2.17
N ALA A 12 9.54 2.03 -1.93
CA ALA A 12 10.04 0.94 -1.09
C ALA A 12 11.41 0.42 -1.58
N ARG A 13 11.57 0.18 -2.88
CA ARG A 13 12.87 -0.25 -3.46
C ARG A 13 13.97 0.78 -3.26
N ARG A 14 13.68 2.05 -3.55
CA ARG A 14 14.67 3.13 -3.43
C ARG A 14 15.22 3.24 -2.01
N HIS A 15 14.39 3.01 -1.00
CA HIS A 15 14.77 3.12 0.40
C HIS A 15 15.17 1.78 1.05
N GLY A 16 15.35 0.72 0.26
CA GLY A 16 15.83 -0.57 0.75
C GLY A 16 14.83 -1.32 1.64
N ILE A 17 13.53 -1.16 1.39
CA ILE A 17 12.48 -1.92 2.10
C ILE A 17 12.37 -3.31 1.49
N ASP A 18 12.47 -4.35 2.33
CA ASP A 18 12.45 -5.75 1.89
C ASP A 18 11.05 -6.29 1.59
N GLU A 19 10.08 -5.98 2.45
CA GLU A 19 8.69 -6.44 2.33
C GLU A 19 7.70 -5.31 2.55
N LEU A 20 6.59 -5.34 1.80
CA LEU A 20 5.38 -4.58 2.13
C LEU A 20 4.39 -5.51 2.82
N LEU A 21 3.88 -5.06 3.96
CA LEU A 21 2.81 -5.72 4.71
C LEU A 21 1.55 -4.86 4.66
N ALA A 22 0.39 -5.51 4.59
CA ALA A 22 -0.89 -4.84 4.68
C ALA A 22 -1.92 -5.72 5.39
N ALA A 23 -2.82 -5.08 6.14
CA ALA A 23 -4.06 -5.70 6.59
C ALA A 23 -5.16 -5.34 5.59
N VAL A 24 -5.80 -6.34 4.99
CA VAL A 24 -6.85 -6.11 3.97
C VAL A 24 -8.07 -6.97 4.25
N HIS A 25 -9.23 -6.52 3.78
CA HIS A 25 -10.43 -7.36 3.83
C HIS A 25 -10.23 -8.65 3.00
N PRO A 26 -10.68 -9.84 3.47
CA PRO A 26 -10.47 -11.12 2.79
C PRO A 26 -10.90 -11.13 1.31
N ARG A 27 -11.95 -10.38 0.97
CA ARG A 27 -12.43 -10.23 -0.42
C ARG A 27 -11.37 -9.66 -1.38
N HIS A 28 -10.41 -8.87 -0.88
CA HIS A 28 -9.36 -8.26 -1.70
C HIS A 28 -8.06 -9.08 -1.70
N ALA A 29 -7.87 -9.99 -0.75
CA ALA A 29 -6.63 -10.77 -0.65
C ALA A 29 -6.29 -11.53 -1.94
N ARG A 30 -7.31 -12.11 -2.60
CA ARG A 30 -7.14 -12.83 -3.88
C ARG A 30 -6.68 -11.91 -5.01
N PHE A 31 -7.11 -10.65 -5.01
CA PHE A 31 -6.70 -9.66 -6.00
C PHE A 31 -5.22 -9.26 -5.81
N TYR A 32 -4.81 -8.97 -4.57
CA TYR A 32 -3.41 -8.66 -4.25
C TYR A 32 -2.47 -9.83 -4.54
N SER A 33 -2.90 -11.05 -4.22
CA SER A 33 -2.10 -12.25 -4.51
C SER A 33 -1.89 -12.44 -6.01
N ARG A 34 -2.95 -12.29 -6.82
CA ARG A 34 -2.86 -12.48 -8.28
C ARG A 34 -2.04 -11.41 -8.99
N ILE A 35 -2.24 -10.15 -8.65
CA ILE A 35 -1.64 -9.04 -9.41
C ILE A 35 -0.22 -8.77 -8.94
N MET A 36 0.00 -8.86 -7.63
CA MET A 36 1.21 -8.36 -7.00
C MET A 36 2.04 -9.45 -6.32
N GLY A 37 1.60 -10.72 -6.34
CA GLY A 37 2.35 -11.81 -5.71
C GLY A 37 2.30 -11.79 -4.18
N PHE A 38 1.32 -11.11 -3.57
CA PHE A 38 1.15 -11.16 -2.12
C PHE A 38 0.83 -12.57 -1.65
N ARG A 39 1.44 -12.95 -0.52
CA ARG A 39 1.11 -14.15 0.27
C ARG A 39 0.20 -13.76 1.42
N CYS A 40 -0.80 -14.58 1.70
CA CYS A 40 -1.63 -14.47 2.90
C CYS A 40 -0.90 -15.14 4.06
N LEU A 41 -0.74 -14.43 5.17
CA LEU A 41 0.02 -14.88 6.34
C LEU A 41 -0.87 -15.22 7.54
N SER A 42 -2.14 -14.82 7.52
CA SER A 42 -3.07 -15.09 8.61
C SER A 42 -4.44 -15.52 8.10
N ASP A 43 -5.20 -16.13 9.00
CA ASP A 43 -6.65 -16.25 8.87
C ASP A 43 -7.32 -14.90 9.04
N ALA A 44 -8.61 -14.84 8.68
CA ALA A 44 -9.41 -13.64 8.82
C ALA A 44 -9.79 -13.42 10.28
N VAL A 45 -9.41 -12.26 10.82
CA VAL A 45 -9.74 -11.84 12.19
C VAL A 45 -10.34 -10.42 12.18
N PRO A 46 -11.22 -10.08 13.13
CA PRO A 46 -11.63 -8.70 13.34
C PRO A 46 -10.39 -7.82 13.61
N TYR A 47 -10.27 -6.71 12.90
CA TYR A 47 -9.11 -5.82 13.04
C TYR A 47 -9.55 -4.37 13.25
N ALA A 48 -9.15 -3.79 14.38
CA ALA A 48 -9.50 -2.42 14.75
C ALA A 48 -9.07 -1.38 13.70
N GLY A 49 -7.96 -1.62 13.00
CA GLY A 49 -7.47 -0.74 11.93
C GLY A 49 -8.38 -0.68 10.68
N VAL A 50 -9.41 -1.54 10.59
CA VAL A 50 -10.44 -1.49 9.55
C VAL A 50 -11.85 -1.53 10.16
N LEU A 51 -12.07 -0.75 11.23
CA LEU A 51 -13.37 -0.63 11.91
C LEU A 51 -13.92 -1.98 12.40
N ASN A 52 -13.04 -2.85 12.90
CA ASN A 52 -13.37 -4.22 13.33
C ASN A 52 -13.96 -5.13 12.24
N HIS A 53 -13.93 -4.71 10.97
CA HIS A 53 -14.21 -5.62 9.87
C HIS A 53 -13.17 -6.75 9.81
N PRO A 54 -13.52 -7.90 9.20
CA PRO A 54 -12.57 -8.98 8.98
C PRO A 54 -11.38 -8.50 8.14
N ALA A 55 -10.17 -8.80 8.60
CA ALA A 55 -8.94 -8.55 7.87
C ALA A 55 -8.04 -9.79 7.89
N VAL A 56 -7.25 -9.93 6.83
CA VAL A 56 -6.12 -10.87 6.75
C VAL A 56 -4.83 -10.08 6.61
N LEU A 57 -3.75 -10.59 7.19
CA LEU A 57 -2.40 -10.10 6.98
C LEU A 57 -1.88 -10.64 5.65
N ILE A 58 -1.43 -9.75 4.78
CA ILE A 58 -0.76 -10.10 3.53
C ILE A 58 0.63 -9.48 3.48
N ALA A 59 1.58 -10.15 2.84
CA ALA A 59 2.93 -9.64 2.61
C ALA A 59 3.42 -9.91 1.19
N VAL A 60 4.31 -9.05 0.67
CA VAL A 60 5.03 -9.28 -0.58
C VAL A 60 6.48 -8.84 -0.43
N SER A 61 7.42 -9.61 -0.98
CA SER A 61 8.80 -9.16 -1.12
C SER A 61 8.90 -8.18 -2.27
N ILE A 62 9.46 -7.02 -1.98
CA ILE A 62 9.58 -5.93 -2.95
C ILE A 62 10.68 -6.20 -3.97
N ASN A 63 11.64 -7.07 -3.64
CA ASN A 63 12.78 -7.39 -4.49
C ASN A 63 12.53 -8.61 -5.40
N GLN A 64 11.37 -9.26 -5.28
CA GLN A 64 11.00 -10.47 -6.05
C GLN A 64 9.98 -10.14 -7.15
N LEU A 65 10.42 -9.43 -8.19
CA LEU A 65 9.57 -9.02 -9.32
C LEU A 65 8.91 -10.18 -10.06
N GLU A 66 9.56 -11.34 -10.07
CA GLU A 66 9.07 -12.56 -10.72
C GLU A 66 7.76 -13.08 -10.12
N ARG A 67 7.41 -12.66 -8.91
CA ARG A 67 6.14 -13.00 -8.25
C ARG A 67 4.98 -12.10 -8.68
N VAL A 68 5.28 -10.97 -9.29
CA VAL A 68 4.27 -10.07 -9.87
C VAL A 68 3.82 -10.65 -11.21
N ASP A 69 2.51 -10.65 -11.46
CA ASP A 69 1.96 -11.06 -12.75
C ASP A 69 2.63 -10.27 -13.88
N ALA A 70 3.05 -10.98 -14.93
CA ALA A 70 3.84 -10.43 -16.03
C ALA A 70 3.20 -9.17 -16.65
N ARG A 71 1.87 -9.08 -16.70
CA ARG A 71 1.14 -7.93 -17.25
C ARG A 71 1.33 -6.66 -16.41
N TRP A 72 1.75 -6.81 -15.16
CA TRP A 72 1.91 -5.73 -14.21
C TRP A 72 3.37 -5.43 -13.87
N GLN A 73 4.33 -6.25 -14.30
CA GLN A 73 5.74 -6.05 -13.99
C GLN A 73 6.26 -4.66 -14.41
N GLU A 74 5.81 -4.14 -15.55
CA GLU A 74 6.15 -2.78 -16.01
C GLU A 74 5.70 -1.69 -15.03
N TRP A 75 4.53 -1.85 -14.41
CA TRP A 75 4.04 -0.92 -13.38
C TRP A 75 4.92 -0.91 -12.14
N TYR A 76 5.57 -2.02 -11.85
CA TYR A 76 6.42 -2.20 -10.67
C TYR A 76 7.91 -2.13 -10.99
N SER A 77 8.30 -1.76 -12.22
CA SER A 77 9.69 -1.46 -12.59
C SER A 77 9.99 0.02 -12.27
N PRO A 78 10.75 0.30 -11.19
CA PRO A 78 10.81 1.63 -10.59
C PRO A 78 11.68 2.62 -11.36
N TRP A 79 12.64 2.13 -12.14
CA TRP A 79 13.72 2.95 -12.70
C TRP A 79 13.32 3.76 -13.93
N ALA A 80 12.19 3.41 -14.56
CA ALA A 80 11.73 4.11 -15.77
C ALA A 80 10.62 5.14 -15.50
N ARG A 81 9.96 5.09 -14.34
CA ARG A 81 8.64 5.76 -14.16
C ARG A 81 8.63 6.97 -13.24
N PHE A 82 9.52 7.05 -12.26
CA PHE A 82 9.54 8.16 -11.29
C PHE A 82 10.94 8.74 -11.15
N PRO A 83 11.11 10.07 -11.26
CA PRO A 83 12.41 10.69 -11.03
C PRO A 83 12.83 10.50 -9.56
N PRO A 84 14.14 10.37 -9.27
CA PRO A 84 14.68 10.21 -7.93
C PRO A 84 14.09 11.17 -6.88
N GLU A 85 13.87 12.42 -7.28
CA GLU A 85 13.39 13.51 -6.45
C GLU A 85 11.93 13.30 -6.02
N ALA A 86 11.11 12.69 -6.88
CA ALA A 86 9.71 12.39 -6.59
C ALA A 86 9.54 11.25 -5.55
N LEU A 87 10.59 10.43 -5.37
CA LEU A 87 10.62 9.35 -4.39
C LEU A 87 11.42 9.72 -3.13
N SER A 88 11.85 10.97 -3.00
CA SER A 88 12.56 11.46 -1.82
C SER A 88 11.63 11.55 -0.62
N ARG A 89 12.14 11.14 0.54
CA ARG A 89 11.47 11.39 1.82
C ARG A 89 11.47 12.90 2.08
N ARG A 90 10.29 13.47 2.34
CA ARG A 90 10.17 14.84 2.84
C ARG A 90 9.09 14.93 3.90
N ALA A 91 9.25 15.87 4.81
CA ALA A 91 8.16 16.23 5.71
C ALA A 91 6.99 16.82 4.90
N MET A 92 5.78 16.61 5.41
CA MET A 92 4.61 17.37 4.94
C MET A 92 4.82 18.84 5.26
N THR A 93 4.50 19.71 4.31
CA THR A 93 4.47 21.16 4.54
C THR A 93 3.29 21.51 5.46
N PRO A 94 3.31 22.67 6.14
CA PRO A 94 2.19 23.09 6.97
C PRO A 94 0.84 23.11 6.22
N LYS A 95 0.85 23.51 4.94
CA LYS A 95 -0.35 23.50 4.09
C LYS A 95 -0.88 22.09 3.84
N GLU A 96 0.01 21.13 3.60
CA GLU A 96 -0.37 19.72 3.41
C GLU A 96 -0.87 19.09 4.70
N VAL A 97 -0.26 19.42 5.85
CA VAL A 97 -0.75 18.96 7.15
C VAL A 97 -2.19 19.43 7.36
N VAL A 98 -2.48 20.72 7.14
CA VAL A 98 -3.84 21.26 7.23
C VAL A 98 -4.77 20.54 6.25
N HIS A 99 -4.38 20.41 4.98
CA HIS A 99 -5.18 19.74 3.96
C HIS A 99 -5.48 18.27 4.29
N PHE A 100 -4.49 17.48 4.70
CA PHE A 100 -4.69 16.07 5.00
C PHE A 100 -5.40 15.85 6.34
N SER A 101 -5.28 16.79 7.29
CA SER A 101 -5.97 16.71 8.58
C SER A 101 -7.50 16.79 8.46
N SER A 102 -8.05 17.50 7.46
CA SER A 102 -9.50 17.56 7.26
C SER A 102 -10.08 16.17 6.97
N TYR A 103 -9.38 15.35 6.18
CA TYR A 103 -9.82 13.97 5.89
C TYR A 103 -9.74 13.05 7.11
N VAL A 104 -8.87 13.33 8.07
CA VAL A 104 -8.79 12.56 9.32
C VAL A 104 -9.94 12.95 10.25
N ASN A 105 -10.27 14.25 10.31
CA ASN A 105 -11.34 14.76 11.15
C ASN A 105 -12.74 14.39 10.62
N ASP A 106 -12.96 14.49 9.31
CA ASP A 106 -14.22 14.05 8.68
C ASP A 106 -14.45 12.54 8.90
N PHE A 107 -13.37 11.74 8.86
CA PHE A 107 -13.44 10.30 9.19
C PHE A 107 -13.78 10.03 10.65
N THR A 108 -13.54 10.97 11.57
CA THR A 108 -13.93 10.83 12.99
C THR A 108 -15.33 11.35 13.27
N GLU A 109 -15.81 12.35 12.55
CA GLU A 109 -17.16 12.91 12.74
C GLU A 109 -18.26 12.01 12.13
N GLU A 110 -18.03 11.40 10.95
CA GLU A 110 -18.92 10.35 10.40
C GLU A 110 -19.03 9.10 11.30
N ARG A 111 -18.13 8.94 12.28
CA ARG A 111 -18.13 7.82 13.23
C ARG A 111 -18.88 8.12 14.53
N ALA A 112 -19.32 9.37 14.75
CA ALA A 112 -20.03 9.81 15.95
C ALA A 112 -21.55 10.02 15.74
N ALA A 113 -22.03 9.92 14.50
CA ALA A 113 -23.45 9.96 14.12
C ALA A 113 -23.98 8.54 13.84
#